data_AF-A0A089KL15-F1
#
_entry.id   AF-A0A089KL15-F1
#
_cell.length_a   1.000
_cell.length_b   1.000
_cell.length_c   1.000
_cell.angle_alpha   90.00
_cell.angle_beta   90.00
_cell.angle_gamma   90.00
#
_symmetry.space_group_name_H-M   'P 1'
#
loop_
_entity.id
_entity.type
_entity.pdbx_description
1 polymer ?
#
loop_
_entity_poly.entity_id
_entity_poly.type
_entity_poly.pdbx_seq_one_letter_code
_entity_poly.pdbx_strand_id
1 'polypeptide(L)'
;MGAESFYIKLFVSKAEGTNSSLPHFLSKLTDLNIKCRSRGTNEFELNDFLIMTLHLKNDEIAEISIEGCFSWFEDCVLEVYKLSQVIHNQIFCLNLINSNGEDVSFQNQIDFYNAIQEIYLEKYNDFIARFGVSNVKCLPKDEFYRYIKRIKNKSVIKRIFTK
;
A
#
# COMPACT_ATOMS: atom_id res chain seq x y z
N MET A 1 -12.56 9.99 -1.05
CA MET A 1 -11.19 9.62 -1.46
C MET A 1 -10.32 10.86 -1.36
N GLY A 2 -9.28 10.84 -0.53
CA GLY A 2 -8.23 11.85 -0.59
C GLY A 2 -7.43 11.65 -1.88
N ALA A 3 -6.99 12.74 -2.51
CA ALA A 3 -6.16 12.70 -3.72
C ALA A 3 -4.72 12.21 -3.44
N GLU A 4 -4.41 11.80 -2.20
CA GLU A 4 -3.07 11.57 -1.68
C GLU A 4 -2.74 10.09 -1.40
N SER A 5 -3.63 9.17 -1.77
CA SER A 5 -3.41 7.73 -1.66
C SER A 5 -3.44 6.99 -3.00
N PHE A 6 -2.81 5.82 -3.01
CA PHE A 6 -2.80 4.87 -4.12
C PHE A 6 -3.11 3.47 -3.61
N TYR A 7 -3.61 2.62 -4.51
CA TYR A 7 -4.03 1.26 -4.18
C TYR A 7 -3.28 0.24 -5.05
N ILE A 8 -2.65 -0.73 -4.40
CA ILE A 8 -2.06 -1.89 -5.07
C ILE A 8 -3.04 -3.05 -4.92
N LYS A 9 -3.45 -3.63 -6.05
CA LYS A 9 -4.37 -4.77 -6.09
C LYS A 9 -3.61 -6.06 -6.38
N LEU A 10 -3.83 -7.06 -5.55
CA LEU A 10 -3.19 -8.36 -5.63
C LEU A 10 -4.28 -9.42 -5.68
N PHE A 11 -4.27 -10.24 -6.72
CA PHE A 11 -5.29 -11.27 -6.95
C PHE A 11 -4.80 -12.60 -6.40
N VAL A 12 -5.67 -13.33 -5.73
CA VAL A 12 -5.34 -14.67 -5.22
C VAL A 12 -5.47 -15.68 -6.35
N SER A 13 -4.38 -16.39 -6.63
CA SER A 13 -4.34 -17.40 -7.67
C SER A 13 -5.12 -18.63 -7.22
N LYS A 14 -6.04 -19.10 -8.06
CA LYS A 14 -6.83 -20.31 -7.80
C LYS A 14 -5.99 -21.56 -8.05
N ALA A 15 -5.09 -21.88 -7.13
CA ALA A 15 -4.44 -23.18 -7.09
C ALA A 15 -5.29 -24.16 -6.28
N GLU A 16 -5.56 -25.35 -6.83
CA GLU A 16 -6.30 -26.41 -6.13
C GLU A 16 -5.65 -26.73 -4.78
N GLY A 17 -6.48 -26.83 -3.73
CA GLY A 17 -6.03 -27.16 -2.37
C GLY A 17 -5.49 -25.99 -1.53
N THR A 18 -5.51 -24.76 -2.05
CA THR A 18 -5.07 -23.57 -1.31
C THR A 18 -6.18 -23.06 -0.40
N ASN A 19 -5.94 -23.02 0.92
CA ASN A 19 -6.89 -22.45 1.87
C ASN A 19 -6.74 -20.92 1.93
N SER A 20 -7.55 -20.21 1.16
CA SER A 20 -7.61 -18.74 1.14
C SER A 20 -8.69 -18.16 2.07
N SER A 21 -9.18 -18.94 3.05
CA SER A 21 -10.18 -18.45 4.00
C SER A 21 -9.61 -17.34 4.89
N LEU A 22 -10.48 -16.40 5.29
CA LEU A 22 -10.10 -15.28 6.15
C LEU A 22 -9.46 -15.73 7.49
N PRO A 23 -10.01 -16.72 8.24
CA PRO A 23 -9.40 -17.18 9.48
C PRO A 23 -8.00 -17.75 9.27
N HIS A 24 -7.78 -18.52 8.20
CA HIS A 24 -6.47 -19.07 7.88
C HIS A 24 -5.45 -17.96 7.60
N PHE A 25 -5.84 -16.99 6.76
CA PHE A 25 -4.99 -15.85 6.42
C PHE A 25 -4.57 -15.04 7.65
N LEU A 26 -5.52 -14.67 8.53
CA LEU A 26 -5.22 -13.90 9.73
C LEU A 26 -4.34 -14.68 10.74
N SER A 27 -4.56 -16.00 10.86
CA SER A 27 -3.68 -16.87 11.66
C SER A 27 -2.25 -16.83 11.12
N LYS A 28 -2.06 -16.95 9.80
CA LYS A 28 -0.73 -16.92 9.18
C LYS A 28 -0.02 -15.57 9.34
N LEU A 29 -0.74 -14.45 9.21
CA LEU A 29 -0.15 -13.14 9.49
C LEU A 29 0.38 -13.04 10.92
N THR A 30 -0.34 -13.63 11.88
CA THR A 30 0.06 -13.67 13.29
C THR A 30 1.31 -14.53 13.48
N ASP A 31 1.34 -15.73 12.89
CA ASP A 31 2.51 -16.63 12.92
C ASP A 31 3.79 -15.95 12.36
N LEU A 32 3.62 -15.08 11.36
CA LEU A 32 4.68 -14.35 10.69
C LEU A 32 5.04 -13.02 11.37
N ASN A 33 4.48 -12.72 12.55
CA ASN A 33 4.67 -11.46 13.28
C ASN A 33 4.34 -10.19 12.47
N ILE A 34 3.40 -10.28 11.53
CA ILE A 34 2.92 -9.12 10.78
C ILE A 34 1.85 -8.42 11.64
N LYS A 35 2.14 -7.20 12.09
CA LYS A 35 1.18 -6.42 12.89
C LYS A 35 -0.03 -6.08 12.04
N CYS A 36 -1.18 -6.60 12.45
CA CYS A 36 -2.44 -6.46 11.75
C CYS A 36 -3.53 -6.08 12.75
N ARG A 37 -4.13 -4.89 12.60
CA ARG A 37 -5.20 -4.39 13.47
C ARG A 37 -6.47 -4.17 12.67
N SER A 38 -7.57 -4.82 13.05
CA SER A 38 -8.87 -4.62 12.38
C SER A 38 -9.33 -3.16 12.49
N ARG A 39 -9.85 -2.63 11.38
CA ARG A 39 -10.46 -1.29 11.26
C ARG A 39 -11.94 -1.34 10.87
N GLY A 40 -12.45 -2.52 10.57
CA GLY A 40 -13.81 -2.75 10.12
C GLY A 40 -13.94 -4.13 9.49
N THR A 41 -15.03 -4.35 8.77
CA THR A 41 -15.26 -5.59 8.04
C THR A 41 -14.21 -5.74 6.94
N ASN A 42 -13.35 -6.75 7.06
CA ASN A 42 -12.29 -7.08 6.11
C ASN A 42 -11.26 -5.96 5.84
N GLU A 43 -11.22 -4.92 6.67
CA GLU A 43 -10.24 -3.84 6.59
C GLU A 43 -9.29 -3.91 7.80
N PHE A 44 -8.00 -3.78 7.51
CA PHE A 44 -6.93 -3.93 8.49
C PHE A 44 -5.88 -2.85 8.31
N GLU A 45 -5.34 -2.37 9.42
CA GLU A 45 -4.13 -1.56 9.44
C GLU A 45 -2.92 -2.48 9.55
N LEU A 46 -1.94 -2.28 8.66
CA LEU A 46 -0.69 -3.03 8.65
C LEU A 46 0.46 -2.13 9.07
N ASN A 47 1.19 -2.57 10.09
CA ASN A 47 2.36 -1.89 10.65
C ASN A 47 2.18 -0.39 10.94
N ASP A 48 0.95 0.08 11.13
CA ASP A 48 0.56 1.48 11.41
C ASP A 48 0.70 2.49 10.24
N PHE A 49 0.97 2.03 9.01
CA PHE A 49 1.18 2.93 7.86
C PHE A 49 0.61 2.44 6.52
N LEU A 50 0.08 1.22 6.44
CA LEU A 50 -0.68 0.72 5.29
C LEU A 50 -2.11 0.35 5.72
N ILE A 51 -3.04 0.38 4.77
CA ILE A 51 -4.39 -0.17 4.95
C ILE A 51 -4.55 -1.33 4.00
N MET A 52 -4.96 -2.49 4.49
CA MET A 52 -5.25 -3.68 3.70
C MET A 52 -6.74 -3.96 3.75
N THR A 53 -7.34 -4.14 2.58
CA THR A 53 -8.74 -4.52 2.41
C THR A 53 -8.80 -5.87 1.71
N LEU A 54 -9.53 -6.82 2.31
CA LEU A 54 -9.72 -8.16 1.77
C LEU A 54 -11.07 -8.25 1.06
N HIS A 55 -11.05 -8.64 -0.20
CA HIS A 55 -12.24 -8.82 -1.02
C HIS A 55 -12.53 -10.31 -1.14
N LEU A 56 -13.70 -10.71 -0.62
CA LEU A 56 -14.11 -12.11 -0.54
C LEU A 56 -15.01 -12.50 -1.72
N LYS A 57 -14.88 -13.75 -2.16
CA LYS A 57 -15.80 -14.42 -3.09
C LYS A 57 -16.06 -15.82 -2.55
N ASN A 58 -17.32 -16.14 -2.27
CA ASN A 58 -17.72 -17.42 -1.66
C ASN A 58 -16.93 -17.72 -0.35
N ASP A 59 -16.82 -16.71 0.53
CA ASP A 59 -16.09 -16.78 1.81
C ASP A 59 -14.56 -17.00 1.73
N GLU A 60 -14.00 -17.00 0.53
CA GLU A 60 -12.57 -17.07 0.26
C GLU A 60 -12.02 -15.71 -0.17
N ILE A 61 -10.78 -15.40 0.19
CA ILE A 61 -10.10 -14.19 -0.27
C ILE A 61 -9.80 -14.34 -1.76
N ALA A 62 -10.34 -13.43 -2.57
CA ALA A 62 -10.12 -13.37 -4.01
C ALA A 62 -9.17 -12.23 -4.42
N GLU A 63 -9.19 -11.12 -3.69
CA GLU A 63 -8.33 -9.96 -3.93
C GLU A 63 -7.91 -9.33 -2.59
N ILE A 64 -6.68 -8.85 -2.55
CA ILE A 64 -6.12 -8.01 -1.49
C ILE A 64 -5.83 -6.64 -2.11
N SER A 65 -6.47 -5.61 -1.59
CA SER A 65 -6.18 -4.21 -1.92
C SER A 65 -5.34 -3.59 -0.80
N ILE A 66 -4.19 -3.01 -1.13
CA ILE A 66 -3.31 -2.33 -0.17
C ILE A 66 -3.24 -0.84 -0.51
N GLU A 67 -3.71 0.01 0.40
CA GLU A 67 -3.63 1.46 0.31
C GLU A 67 -2.33 1.98 0.93
N GLY A 68 -1.62 2.79 0.13
CA GLY A 68 -0.44 3.54 0.53
C GLY A 68 -0.61 5.05 0.36
N CYS A 69 0.32 5.84 0.90
CA CYS A 69 0.31 7.31 0.77
C CYS A 69 1.41 7.78 -0.18
N PHE A 70 1.08 8.71 -1.10
CA PHE A 70 2.05 9.28 -2.04
C PHE A 70 3.20 10.04 -1.36
N SER A 71 3.04 10.43 -0.09
CA SER A 71 4.06 11.11 0.71
C SER A 71 5.30 10.26 1.03
N TRP A 72 5.32 8.98 0.66
CA TRP A 72 6.48 8.10 0.78
C TRP A 72 6.40 7.00 -0.29
N PHE A 73 5.99 7.38 -1.51
CA PHE A 73 5.57 6.46 -2.58
C PHE A 73 6.54 5.30 -2.84
N GLU A 74 7.81 5.59 -3.13
CA GLU A 74 8.79 4.55 -3.51
C GLU A 74 9.04 3.54 -2.37
N ASP A 75 9.28 4.07 -1.16
CA ASP A 75 9.44 3.27 0.05
C ASP A 75 8.17 2.48 0.37
N CYS A 76 6.99 3.04 0.11
CA CYS A 76 5.70 2.39 0.31
C CYS A 76 5.51 1.22 -0.65
N VAL A 77 5.80 1.41 -1.94
CA VAL A 77 5.72 0.32 -2.94
C VAL A 77 6.68 -0.81 -2.58
N LEU A 78 7.89 -0.48 -2.10
CA LEU A 78 8.87 -1.46 -1.64
C LEU A 78 8.37 -2.27 -0.43
N GLU A 79 7.76 -1.62 0.56
CA GLU A 79 7.19 -2.30 1.73
C GLU A 79 6.03 -3.21 1.32
N VAL A 80 5.18 -2.77 0.39
CA VAL A 80 4.10 -3.60 -0.17
C VAL A 80 4.66 -4.79 -0.92
N TYR A 81 5.73 -4.62 -1.71
CA TYR A 81 6.40 -5.73 -2.39
C TYR A 81 6.90 -6.79 -1.41
N LYS A 82 7.63 -6.40 -0.36
CA LYS A 82 8.13 -7.33 0.67
C LYS A 82 6.99 -8.10 1.34
N LEU A 83 5.93 -7.40 1.72
CA LEU A 83 4.74 -8.03 2.30
C LEU A 83 4.09 -9.01 1.32
N SER A 84 3.95 -8.61 0.07
CA SER A 84 3.32 -9.44 -0.98
C SER A 84 4.15 -10.69 -1.25
N GLN A 85 5.48 -10.60 -1.25
CA GLN A 85 6.36 -11.77 -1.36
C GLN A 85 6.17 -12.74 -0.19
N VAL A 86 6.06 -12.23 1.03
CA VAL A 86 5.82 -13.08 2.21
C VAL A 86 4.48 -13.81 2.07
N ILE A 87 3.41 -13.11 1.69
CA ILE A 87 2.09 -13.73 1.47
C ILE A 87 2.16 -14.75 0.33
N HIS A 88 2.73 -14.36 -0.82
CA HIS A 88 2.86 -15.20 -2.01
C HIS A 88 3.60 -16.52 -1.71
N ASN A 89 4.70 -16.45 -0.97
CA ASN A 89 5.56 -17.61 -0.71
C ASN A 89 5.10 -18.48 0.47
N GLN A 90 4.39 -17.91 1.46
CA GLN A 90 4.15 -18.60 2.74
C GLN A 90 2.67 -18.82 3.08
N ILE A 91 1.75 -18.16 2.38
CA ILE A 91 0.31 -18.26 2.67
C ILE A 91 -0.44 -18.77 1.44
N PHE A 92 -0.45 -17.99 0.36
CA PHE A 92 -1.00 -18.40 -0.93
C PHE A 92 -0.46 -17.54 -2.06
N CYS A 93 -0.44 -18.10 -3.27
CA CYS A 93 0.03 -17.40 -4.46
C CYS A 93 -0.80 -16.15 -4.76
N LEU A 94 -0.10 -15.06 -4.97
CA LEU A 94 -0.64 -13.78 -5.42
C LEU A 94 -0.21 -13.49 -6.86
N ASN A 95 -1.06 -12.80 -7.60
CA ASN A 95 -0.77 -12.20 -8.91
C ASN A 95 -0.94 -10.68 -8.83
N LEU A 96 0.01 -9.94 -9.39
CA LEU A 96 -0.16 -8.51 -9.70
C LEU A 96 -0.43 -8.40 -11.20
N ILE A 97 -1.47 -7.65 -11.58
CA ILE A 97 -1.80 -7.41 -12.98
C ILE A 97 -1.42 -5.97 -13.32
N ASN A 98 -0.60 -5.78 -14.37
CA ASN A 98 -0.20 -4.46 -14.83
C ASN A 98 -1.31 -3.75 -15.64
N SER A 99 -1.05 -2.51 -16.07
CA SER A 99 -1.90 -1.71 -16.95
C SER A 99 -2.30 -2.41 -18.26
N ASN A 100 -1.44 -3.29 -18.77
CA ASN A 100 -1.63 -4.05 -20.01
C ASN A 100 -2.42 -5.35 -19.80
N GLY A 101 -2.79 -5.68 -18.56
CA GLY A 101 -3.50 -6.91 -18.23
C GLY A 101 -2.60 -8.14 -18.07
N GLU A 102 -1.28 -7.95 -17.98
CA GLU A 102 -0.30 -9.03 -17.87
C GLU A 102 0.07 -9.29 -16.40
N ASP A 103 0.34 -10.56 -16.08
CA ASP A 103 0.83 -10.95 -14.75
C ASP A 103 2.28 -10.49 -14.56
N VAL A 104 2.53 -9.78 -13.47
CA VAL A 104 3.85 -9.32 -13.05
C VAL A 104 4.45 -10.30 -12.06
N SER A 105 5.66 -10.79 -12.37
CA SER A 105 6.38 -11.73 -11.51
C SER A 105 6.82 -11.08 -10.20
N PHE A 106 6.53 -11.73 -9.07
CA PHE A 106 7.03 -11.32 -7.75
C PHE A 106 8.53 -11.60 -7.53
N GLN A 107 9.21 -12.26 -8.47
CA GLN A 107 10.65 -12.54 -8.36
C GLN A 107 11.50 -11.29 -8.58
N ASN A 108 10.99 -10.29 -9.31
CA ASN A 108 11.72 -9.08 -9.62
C ASN A 108 11.04 -7.86 -9.00
N GLN A 109 11.69 -7.29 -7.99
CA GLN A 109 11.26 -6.06 -7.33
C GLN A 109 11.12 -4.89 -8.32
N ILE A 110 12.00 -4.81 -9.32
CA ILE A 110 12.01 -3.72 -10.30
C ILE A 110 10.76 -3.79 -11.17
N ASP A 111 10.37 -4.98 -11.61
CA ASP A 111 9.17 -5.17 -12.44
C ASP A 111 7.90 -4.84 -11.65
N PHE A 112 7.84 -5.26 -10.38
CA PHE A 112 6.76 -4.88 -9.48
C PHE A 112 6.67 -3.35 -9.33
N TYR A 113 7.79 -2.70 -9.03
CA TYR A 113 7.85 -1.25 -8.87
C TYR A 113 7.43 -0.53 -10.15
N ASN A 114 7.95 -0.92 -11.31
CA ASN A 114 7.65 -0.32 -12.60
C ASN A 114 6.17 -0.45 -12.94
N ALA A 115 5.56 -1.61 -12.68
CA ALA A 115 4.13 -1.83 -12.93
C ALA A 115 3.25 -0.89 -12.08
N ILE A 116 3.60 -0.68 -10.81
CA ILE A 116 2.87 0.28 -9.96
C ILE A 116 3.16 1.72 -10.36
N GLN A 117 4.41 2.04 -10.69
CA GLN A 117 4.82 3.36 -11.11
C GLN A 117 4.09 3.77 -12.39
N GLU A 118 3.98 2.89 -13.38
CA GLU A 118 3.28 3.15 -14.64
C GLU A 118 1.82 3.57 -14.40
N ILE A 119 1.12 2.89 -13.48
CA ILE A 119 -0.28 3.18 -13.15
C ILE A 119 -0.45 4.54 -12.44
N TYR A 120 0.53 4.93 -11.62
CA TYR A 120 0.39 6.04 -10.68
C TYR A 120 1.31 7.24 -10.96
N LEU A 121 2.15 7.21 -12.00
CA LEU A 121 3.16 8.23 -12.29
C LEU A 121 2.56 9.64 -12.38
N GLU A 122 1.47 9.79 -13.14
CA GLU A 122 0.80 11.09 -13.31
C GLU A 122 0.29 11.62 -11.96
N LYS A 123 -0.43 10.79 -11.19
CA LYS A 123 -0.95 11.16 -9.88
C LYS A 123 0.14 11.48 -8.86
N TYR A 124 1.25 10.74 -8.91
CA TYR A 124 2.41 11.01 -8.06
C TYR A 124 3.04 12.37 -8.42
N ASN A 125 3.20 12.67 -9.71
CA ASN A 125 3.72 13.96 -10.16
C ASN A 125 2.81 15.12 -9.74
N ASP A 126 1.49 14.97 -9.87
CA ASP A 126 0.51 15.95 -9.39
C ASP A 126 0.61 16.17 -7.87
N PHE A 127 0.78 15.08 -7.12
CA PHE A 127 0.99 15.16 -5.68
C PHE A 127 2.27 15.94 -5.34
N ILE A 128 3.39 15.65 -5.99
CA ILE A 128 4.66 16.35 -5.78
C ILE A 128 4.56 17.82 -6.18
N ALA A 129 3.89 18.16 -7.28
CA ALA A 129 3.67 19.54 -7.68
C ALA A 129 2.87 20.33 -6.64
N ARG A 130 1.90 19.69 -5.98
CA ARG A 130 1.00 20.33 -5.01
C ARG A 130 1.57 20.42 -3.59
N PHE A 131 2.25 19.37 -3.14
CA PHE A 131 2.67 19.23 -1.74
C PHE A 131 4.19 19.29 -1.56
N GLY A 132 4.97 19.17 -2.64
CA GLY A 132 6.41 19.00 -2.61
C GLY A 132 6.82 17.57 -2.25
N VAL A 133 8.11 17.29 -2.39
CA VAL A 133 8.69 16.02 -1.92
C VAL A 133 8.57 15.99 -0.40
N SER A 134 7.88 14.99 0.10
CA SER A 134 7.87 14.60 1.51
C SER A 134 8.24 13.12 1.56
N ASN A 135 8.93 12.66 2.62
CA ASN A 135 9.15 11.24 2.89
C ASN A 135 8.58 10.92 4.27
N VAL A 136 7.25 11.02 4.38
CA VAL A 136 6.54 10.91 5.66
C VAL A 136 5.82 9.59 5.66
N LYS A 137 6.33 8.65 6.45
CA LYS A 137 5.66 7.36 6.66
C LYS A 137 4.40 7.56 7.49
N CYS A 138 3.24 7.61 6.84
CA CYS A 138 1.96 7.77 7.51
C CYS A 138 0.82 7.08 6.76
N LEU A 139 -0.27 6.83 7.48
CA LEU A 139 -1.55 6.49 6.87
C LEU A 139 -2.10 7.68 6.06
N PRO A 140 -2.89 7.42 5.01
CA PRO A 140 -3.57 8.45 4.24
C PRO A 140 -4.76 9.05 5.02
N LYS A 141 -4.46 9.77 6.11
CA LYS A 141 -5.44 10.39 7.03
C LYS A 141 -5.06 11.83 7.38
N ASP A 142 -5.90 12.47 8.20
CA ASP A 142 -5.74 13.83 8.73
C ASP A 142 -4.35 14.18 9.25
N GLU A 143 -3.59 13.19 9.73
CA GLU A 143 -2.23 13.37 10.24
C GLU A 143 -1.27 13.91 9.17
N PHE A 144 -1.41 13.49 7.91
CA PHE A 144 -0.64 14.03 6.79
C PHE A 144 -0.89 15.54 6.62
N TYR A 145 -2.16 15.96 6.58
CA TYR A 145 -2.50 17.38 6.41
C TYR A 145 -2.04 18.23 7.61
N ARG A 146 -2.13 17.69 8.83
CA ARG A 146 -1.58 18.35 10.03
C ARG A 146 -0.07 18.53 9.92
N TYR A 147 0.64 17.53 9.43
CA TYR A 147 2.09 17.60 9.21
C TYR A 147 2.46 18.63 8.14
N ILE A 148 1.84 18.57 6.95
CA ILE A 148 2.09 19.52 5.86
C ILE A 148 1.80 20.97 6.29
N LYS A 149 0.69 21.22 7.00
CA LYS A 149 0.34 22.55 7.51
C LYS A 149 1.41 23.08 8.48
N ARG A 150 1.97 22.23 9.35
CA ARG A 150 3.06 22.60 10.26
C ARG A 150 4.36 22.94 9.51
N ILE A 151 4.72 22.19 8.47
CA ILE A 151 5.93 22.47 7.67
C ILE A 151 5.79 23.77 6.89
N LYS A 152 4.67 23.96 6.18
CA LYS A 152 4.44 25.19 5.41
C LYS A 152 4.53 26.43 6.31
N ASN A 153 3.94 26.39 7.50
CA ASN A 153 4.04 27.49 8.47
C ASN A 153 5.48 27.74 8.96
N LYS A 154 6.28 26.69 9.21
CA LYS A 154 7.70 26.86 9.58
C LYS A 154 8.52 27.52 8.46
N SER A 155 8.24 27.20 7.20
CA SER A 155 8.95 27.80 6.04
C SER A 155 8.61 29.29 5.86
N VAL A 156 7.37 29.69 6.14
CA VAL A 156 6.93 31.10 6.12
C VAL A 156 7.60 31.89 7.24
N ILE A 157 7.63 31.34 8.46
CA ILE A 157 8.31 31.98 9.60
C ILE A 157 9.78 32.20 9.27
N LYS A 158 10.48 31.18 8.74
CA LYS A 158 11.90 31.31 8.38
C LYS A 158 12.15 32.44 7.37
N ARG A 159 11.27 32.63 6.38
CA ARG A 159 11.37 33.72 5.39
C ARG A 159 11.14 35.13 5.96
N ILE A 160 10.34 35.25 7.02
CA ILE A 160 10.07 36.54 7.68
C ILE A 160 11.27 36.96 8.54
N PHE A 161 11.94 36.01 9.18
CA PHE A 161 13.05 36.28 10.11
C PHE A 161 14.45 36.25 9.46
N THR A 162 14.55 36.00 8.15
CA THR A 162 15.81 36.08 7.38
C THR A 162 15.79 37.16 6.30
N LYS A 163 14.87 38.13 6.40
CA LYS A 163 14.98 39.43 5.72
C LYS A 163 15.48 40.46 6.72
#